data_AF-A0A7S0Q6U4-F1
#
_entry.id   AF-A0A7S0Q6U4-F1
#
_cell.length_a   1.000
_cell.length_b   1.000
_cell.length_c   1.000
_cell.angle_alpha   90.00
_cell.angle_beta   90.00
_cell.angle_gamma   90.00
#
_symmetry.space_group_name_H-M   'P 1'
#
loop_
_entity.id
_entity.type
_entity.pdbx_description
1 polymer ?
#
loop_
_entity_poly.entity_id
_entity_poly.type
_entity_poly.pdbx_seq_one_letter_code
_entity_poly.pdbx_strand_id
1 'polypeptide(L)'
;PVVDFYNEILLSYPNARVILTIRKLESWLKSQQKFYCCYAGGCKNWLEPWRRGSNIVFGTECPSPTQAVKRYTLHNRAVVDAVPADRLLVMDIPGGDGWGKLCSFLGLSIPSNM
;
A
#
# COMPACT_ATOMS: atom_id res chain seq x y z
N PRO A 1 3.27 -0.30 8.85
CA PRO A 1 3.66 1.13 8.94
C PRO A 1 4.86 1.54 8.08
N VAL A 2 5.70 0.62 7.55
CA VAL A 2 6.88 0.99 6.74
C VAL A 2 6.52 1.93 5.58
N VAL A 3 5.41 1.65 4.90
CA VAL A 3 4.91 2.47 3.77
C VAL A 3 4.59 3.92 4.14
N ASP A 4 4.32 4.22 5.40
CA ASP A 4 4.04 5.58 5.86
C ASP A 4 5.31 6.44 5.93
N PHE A 5 6.49 5.81 6.05
CA PHE A 5 7.81 6.45 6.10
C PHE A 5 8.48 6.54 4.72
N TYR A 6 7.70 6.57 3.63
CA TYR A 6 8.24 6.53 2.27
C TYR A 6 9.13 7.75 1.97
N ASN A 7 8.85 8.92 2.56
CA ASN A 7 9.67 10.12 2.36
C ASN A 7 11.08 9.92 2.94
N GLU A 8 11.17 9.42 4.16
CA GLU A 8 12.43 9.15 4.86
C GLU A 8 13.25 8.08 4.12
N ILE A 9 12.56 7.05 3.60
CA ILE A 9 13.19 6.01 2.78
C ILE A 9 13.73 6.62 1.47
N LEU A 10 12.96 7.47 0.80
CA LEU A 10 13.39 8.14 -0.44
C LEU A 10 14.59 9.08 -0.21
N LEU A 11 14.63 9.77 0.93
CA LEU A 11 15.77 10.59 1.31
C LEU A 11 17.02 9.76 1.62
N SER A 12 16.83 8.61 2.27
CA SER A 12 17.94 7.71 2.66
C SER A 12 18.49 6.90 1.47
N TYR A 13 17.64 6.59 0.50
CA TYR A 13 17.96 5.79 -0.68
C TYR A 13 17.56 6.54 -1.97
N PRO A 14 18.29 7.60 -2.35
CA PRO A 14 17.90 8.51 -3.41
C PRO A 14 17.81 7.87 -4.81
N ASN A 15 18.48 6.72 -5.01
CA ASN A 15 18.47 5.97 -6.27
C ASN A 15 17.54 4.74 -6.24
N ALA A 16 16.80 4.52 -5.15
CA ALA A 16 15.88 3.39 -5.07
C ALA A 16 14.76 3.55 -6.11
N ARG A 17 14.38 2.41 -6.70
CA ARG A 17 13.14 2.28 -7.47
C ARG A 17 11.99 2.02 -6.50
N VAL A 18 10.84 2.61 -6.78
CA VAL A 18 9.64 2.51 -5.95
C VAL A 18 8.55 1.78 -6.74
N ILE A 19 7.88 0.87 -6.07
CA ILE A 19 6.71 0.17 -6.59
C ILE A 19 5.51 0.59 -5.77
N LEU A 20 4.51 1.20 -6.42
CA LEU A 20 3.23 1.55 -5.82
C LEU A 20 2.17 0.58 -6.34
N THR A 21 1.64 -0.27 -5.45
CA THR A 21 0.53 -1.14 -5.80
C THR A 21 -0.81 -0.42 -5.59
N ILE A 22 -1.68 -0.50 -6.58
CA ILE A 22 -3.01 0.10 -6.57
C ILE A 22 -4.09 -0.95 -6.83
N ARG A 23 -5.34 -0.60 -6.51
CA ARG A 23 -6.52 -1.40 -6.82
C ARG A 23 -7.69 -0.47 -7.14
N LYS A 24 -8.75 -0.99 -7.75
CA LYS A 24 -10.04 -0.27 -7.80
C LYS A 24 -10.50 0.09 -6.39
N LEU A 25 -10.79 1.38 -6.16
CA LEU A 25 -11.10 1.96 -4.83
C LEU A 25 -12.17 1.16 -4.08
N GLU A 26 -13.30 0.86 -4.73
CA GLU A 26 -14.41 0.11 -4.12
C GLU A 26 -14.00 -1.30 -3.67
N SER A 27 -13.19 -1.98 -4.47
CA SER A 27 -12.69 -3.33 -4.14
C SER A 27 -11.72 -3.28 -2.95
N TRP A 28 -10.84 -2.28 -2.94
CA TRP A 28 -9.92 -2.03 -1.83
C TRP A 28 -10.68 -1.68 -0.55
N LEU A 29 -11.65 -0.76 -0.61
CA LEU A 29 -12.41 -0.30 0.56
C LEU A 29 -13.20 -1.46 1.17
N LYS A 30 -13.86 -2.28 0.35
CA LYS A 30 -14.58 -3.47 0.83
C LYS A 30 -13.64 -4.45 1.56
N SER A 31 -12.45 -4.69 1.01
CA SER A 31 -11.44 -5.54 1.64
C SER A 31 -10.91 -4.95 2.95
N GLN A 32 -10.66 -3.64 2.96
CA GLN A 32 -10.19 -2.90 4.12
C GLN A 32 -11.24 -2.95 5.24
N GLN A 33 -12.50 -2.65 4.94
CA GLN A 33 -13.60 -2.71 5.91
C GLN A 33 -13.79 -4.12 6.46
N LYS A 34 -13.69 -5.15 5.61
CA LYS A 34 -13.74 -6.55 6.07
C LYS A 34 -12.62 -6.86 7.06
N PHE A 35 -11.39 -6.41 6.75
CA PHE A 35 -10.26 -6.54 7.65
C PHE A 35 -10.55 -5.85 8.99
N TYR A 36 -11.00 -4.59 8.99
CA TYR A 36 -11.26 -3.82 10.22
C TYR A 36 -12.52 -4.26 11.00
N CYS A 37 -13.54 -4.79 10.34
CA CYS A 37 -14.76 -5.32 10.98
C CYS A 37 -14.45 -6.53 11.89
N CYS A 38 -13.47 -7.36 11.50
CA CYS A 38 -12.99 -8.46 12.34
C CYS A 38 -12.40 -7.99 13.68
N TYR A 39 -11.95 -6.75 13.81
CA TYR A 39 -11.42 -6.18 15.06
C TYR A 39 -12.51 -5.75 16.03
N ALA A 40 -13.62 -5.22 15.52
CA ALA A 40 -14.78 -4.81 16.33
C ALA A 40 -15.46 -6.00 17.02
N GLY A 41 -15.30 -7.21 16.47
CA GLY A 41 -15.90 -8.46 16.97
C GLY A 41 -15.15 -9.18 18.11
N GLY A 42 -14.03 -8.65 18.62
CA GLY A 42 -13.42 -9.18 19.86
C GLY A 42 -12.32 -10.24 19.74
N CYS A 43 -11.59 -10.35 18.63
CA CYS A 43 -10.33 -11.12 18.58
C CYS A 43 -9.19 -10.40 19.34
N LYS A 44 -9.12 -10.53 20.67
CA LYS A 44 -8.47 -9.53 21.53
C LYS A 44 -6.95 -9.62 21.80
N ASN A 45 -6.20 -10.65 21.40
CA ASN A 45 -4.77 -10.72 21.78
C ASN A 45 -3.75 -10.75 20.61
N TRP A 46 -4.08 -11.32 19.46
CA TRP A 46 -3.15 -11.44 18.31
C TRP A 46 -3.13 -10.22 17.38
N LEU A 47 -3.92 -9.19 17.70
CA LEU A 47 -4.22 -8.05 16.83
C LEU A 47 -3.65 -6.71 17.33
N GLU A 48 -3.00 -6.68 18.50
CA GLU A 48 -2.42 -5.46 19.09
C GLU A 48 -1.42 -4.71 18.18
N PRO A 49 -0.46 -5.39 17.50
CA PRO A 49 0.44 -4.72 16.56
C PRO A 49 -0.31 -4.03 15.41
N TRP A 50 -1.43 -4.64 14.97
CA TRP A 50 -2.25 -4.11 13.88
C TRP A 50 -3.10 -2.92 14.31
N ARG A 51 -3.62 -2.90 15.55
CA ARG A 51 -4.31 -1.73 16.13
C ARG A 51 -3.39 -0.52 16.23
N ARG A 52 -2.16 -0.72 16.71
CA ARG A 52 -1.12 0.32 16.73
C ARG A 52 -0.77 0.80 15.33
N GLY A 53 -0.63 -0.11 14.37
CA GLY A 53 -0.42 0.23 12.97
C GLY A 53 -1.55 1.07 12.39
N SER A 54 -2.80 0.74 12.70
CA SER A 54 -3.97 1.50 12.26
C SER A 54 -3.98 2.92 12.84
N ASN A 55 -3.66 3.09 14.13
CA ASN A 55 -3.48 4.42 14.73
C ASN A 55 -2.40 5.24 14.02
N ILE A 56 -1.28 4.64 13.62
CA ILE A 56 -0.22 5.33 12.88
C ILE A 56 -0.71 5.74 11.47
N VAL A 57 -1.40 4.86 10.77
CA VAL A 57 -1.80 5.07 9.37
C VAL A 57 -3.00 6.00 9.25
N PHE A 58 -3.98 5.86 10.15
CA PHE A 58 -5.30 6.49 10.05
C PHE A 58 -5.63 7.44 11.21
N GLY A 59 -4.80 7.48 12.27
CA GLY A 59 -5.08 8.24 13.49
C GLY A 59 -6.15 7.62 14.39
N THR A 60 -6.61 6.39 14.08
CA THR A 60 -7.61 5.65 14.84
C THR A 60 -7.43 4.16 14.61
N GLU A 61 -7.83 3.33 15.57
CA GLU A 61 -7.83 1.88 15.41
C GLU A 61 -8.87 1.40 14.40
N CYS A 62 -9.99 2.12 14.28
CA CYS A 62 -11.12 1.75 13.42
C CYS A 62 -11.50 2.94 12.52
N PRO A 63 -10.86 3.09 11.36
CA PRO A 63 -11.15 4.18 10.44
C PRO A 63 -12.53 4.03 9.80
N SER A 64 -13.26 5.14 9.70
CA SER A 64 -14.49 5.21 8.92
C SER A 64 -14.20 5.00 7.41
N PRO A 65 -15.20 4.63 6.60
CA PRO A 65 -15.00 4.50 5.15
C PRO A 65 -14.46 5.79 4.53
N THR A 66 -14.96 6.95 4.95
CA THR A 66 -14.48 8.26 4.48
C THR A 66 -13.02 8.51 4.85
N GLN A 67 -12.60 8.16 6.08
CA GLN A 67 -11.19 8.26 6.49
C GLN A 67 -10.29 7.34 5.66
N ALA A 68 -10.73 6.10 5.44
CA ALA A 68 -9.99 5.12 4.64
C ALA A 68 -9.81 5.61 3.20
N VAL A 69 -10.89 6.06 2.54
CA VAL A 69 -10.85 6.61 1.18
C VAL A 69 -9.93 7.83 1.10
N LYS A 70 -10.07 8.79 2.04
CA LYS A 70 -9.22 9.97 2.09
C LYS A 70 -7.74 9.58 2.19
N ARG A 71 -7.39 8.65 3.09
CA ARG A 71 -6.01 8.19 3.28
C ARG A 71 -5.48 7.49 2.03
N TYR A 72 -6.28 6.62 1.40
CA TYR A 72 -5.91 5.93 0.15
C TYR A 72 -5.58 6.92 -0.97
N THR A 73 -6.49 7.87 -1.24
CA THR A 73 -6.31 8.85 -2.30
C THR A 73 -5.11 9.76 -2.03
N LEU A 74 -4.95 10.25 -0.80
CA LEU A 74 -3.82 11.10 -0.44
C LEU A 74 -2.49 10.35 -0.50
N HIS A 75 -2.44 9.09 -0.06
CA HIS A 75 -1.20 8.31 -0.12
C HIS A 75 -0.72 8.12 -1.54
N ASN A 76 -1.60 7.61 -2.41
CA ASN A 76 -1.23 7.26 -3.77
C ASN A 76 -0.79 8.49 -4.54
N ARG A 77 -1.52 9.60 -4.38
CA ARG A 77 -1.12 10.89 -4.96
C ARG A 77 0.24 11.35 -4.44
N ALA A 78 0.45 11.33 -3.13
CA ALA A 78 1.70 11.82 -2.54
C ALA A 78 2.92 10.99 -2.97
N VAL A 79 2.78 9.67 -3.14
CA VAL A 79 3.85 8.80 -3.67
C VAL A 79 4.11 9.11 -5.15
N VAL A 80 3.07 9.27 -5.97
CA VAL A 80 3.21 9.64 -7.38
C VAL A 80 3.87 11.00 -7.54
N ASP A 81 3.48 11.99 -6.73
CA ASP A 81 4.01 13.34 -6.78
C ASP A 81 5.48 13.41 -6.29
N ALA A 82 5.89 12.54 -5.37
CA ALA A 82 7.23 12.56 -4.76
C ALA A 82 8.30 11.76 -5.53
N VAL A 83 7.91 10.77 -6.34
CA VAL A 83 8.87 9.87 -7.00
C VAL A 83 8.99 10.22 -8.49
N PRO A 84 10.20 10.49 -9.01
CA PRO A 84 10.43 10.63 -10.43
C PRO A 84 9.89 9.46 -11.25
N ALA A 85 9.27 9.74 -12.40
CA ALA A 85 8.53 8.75 -13.19
C ALA A 85 9.40 7.57 -13.67
N ASP A 86 10.69 7.80 -13.92
CA ASP A 86 11.67 6.76 -14.30
C ASP A 86 12.01 5.80 -13.14
N ARG A 87 11.73 6.21 -11.90
CA ARG A 87 11.93 5.40 -10.68
C ARG A 87 10.64 4.90 -10.06
N LEU A 88 9.48 5.16 -10.66
CA LEU A 88 8.18 4.75 -10.13
C LEU A 88 7.52 3.72 -11.05
N LEU A 89 7.15 2.58 -10.48
CA LEU A 89 6.24 1.62 -11.11
C LEU A 89 4.91 1.58 -10.38
N VAL A 90 3.81 1.87 -11.08
CA VAL A 90 2.45 1.67 -10.57
C VAL A 90 1.92 0.32 -11.06
N MET A 91 1.46 -0.53 -10.14
CA MET A 91 0.95 -1.88 -10.45
C MET A 91 -0.47 -2.10 -9.93
N ASP A 92 -1.40 -2.47 -10.81
CA ASP A 92 -2.71 -3.03 -10.47
C ASP A 92 -2.68 -4.56 -10.60
N ILE A 93 -2.25 -5.22 -9.53
CA ILE A 93 -2.11 -6.69 -9.51
C ILE A 93 -3.47 -7.38 -9.75
N PRO A 94 -4.57 -7.01 -9.08
CA PRO A 94 -5.89 -7.55 -9.40
C PRO A 94 -6.39 -7.20 -10.80
N GLY A 95 -5.90 -6.10 -11.38
CA GLY A 95 -6.14 -5.72 -12.77
C GLY A 95 -5.33 -6.52 -13.79
N GLY A 96 -4.45 -7.42 -13.35
CA GLY A 96 -3.66 -8.32 -14.20
C GLY A 96 -2.18 -7.98 -14.32
N ASP A 97 -1.70 -6.93 -13.66
CA ASP A 97 -0.25 -6.66 -13.62
C ASP A 97 0.49 -7.79 -12.90
N GLY A 98 1.56 -8.27 -13.50
CA GLY A 98 2.33 -9.40 -12.98
C GLY A 98 3.82 -9.28 -13.27
N TRP A 99 4.49 -10.44 -13.31
CA TRP A 99 5.94 -10.54 -13.45
C TRP A 99 6.50 -9.81 -14.66
N GLY A 100 5.83 -9.84 -15.81
CA GLY A 100 6.32 -9.15 -17.01
C GLY A 100 6.53 -7.64 -16.78
N LYS A 101 5.57 -6.98 -16.14
CA LYS A 101 5.65 -5.55 -15.82
C LYS A 101 6.69 -5.25 -14.75
N LEU A 102 6.73 -6.06 -13.69
CA LEU A 102 7.68 -5.91 -12.60
C LEU A 102 9.12 -6.15 -13.05
N CYS A 103 9.39 -7.28 -13.71
CA CYS A 103 10.73 -7.67 -14.16
C CYS A 103 11.28 -6.70 -15.21
N SER A 104 10.45 -6.23 -16.14
CA SER A 104 10.84 -5.21 -17.12
C SER A 104 11.31 -3.92 -16.43
N PHE A 105 10.53 -3.42 -15.47
CA PHE A 105 10.92 -2.24 -14.68
C PHE A 105 12.18 -2.46 -13.84
N LEU A 106 12.38 -3.69 -13.33
CA LEU A 106 13.56 -4.05 -12.55
C LEU A 106 14.80 -4.35 -13.43
N GLY A 107 14.63 -4.56 -14.74
CA GLY A 107 15.71 -5.01 -15.62
C GLY A 107 16.16 -6.44 -15.32
N LEU A 108 15.23 -7.28 -14.87
CA LEU A 108 15.48 -8.68 -14.48
C LEU A 108 14.71 -9.64 -15.40
N SER A 109 15.13 -10.91 -15.44
CA SER A 109 14.39 -11.97 -16.10
C SER A 109 13.15 -12.38 -15.30
N ILE A 110 12.10 -12.83 -15.99
CA ILE A 110 10.93 -13.45 -15.35
C ILE A 110 11.35 -14.79 -14.70
N PRO A 111 10.90 -15.11 -13.47
CA PRO A 111 11.19 -16.39 -12.82
C PRO A 111 10.73 -17.60 -13.65
N SER A 112 11.54 -18.65 -13.74
CA SER A 112 11.31 -19.82 -14.60
C SER A 112 10.38 -20.89 -14.03
N ASN A 113 10.03 -20.79 -12.75
CA ASN A 113 9.26 -21.80 -12.00
C ASN A 113 7.87 -21.29 -11.57
N MET A 114 7.10 -20.76 -12.53
CA MET A 114 5.71 -20.36 -12.31
C MET A 114 4.71 -21.49 -12.55
#